data_AF-A0A2V2UMG3-F1
#
_entry.id   AF-A0A2V2UMG3-F1
#
_cell.length_a   1.000
_cell.length_b   1.000
_cell.length_c   1.000
_cell.angle_alpha   90.00
_cell.angle_beta   90.00
_cell.angle_gamma   90.00
#
_symmetry.space_group_name_H-M   'P 1'
#
loop_
_entity.id
_entity.type
_entity.pdbx_description
1 polymer ?
#
loop_
_entity_poly.entity_id
_entity_poly.type
_entity_poly.pdbx_seq_one_letter_code
_entity_poly.pdbx_strand_id
1 'polypeptide(L)'
;MAEELKELRPPARRESQGTVMKANPGAHPTEICEIPGVGEVDEKQNINYRVLYIPVARKFPLVDAFFFMETPRRTLVGLQMTTAGEHHTTTSTVRQFTQYLSKFFNGWEEFAQGLSWEIIYVRHADSTPMNDWRRCDVVDPPGVGDVDHERIAAFWETTHQYQFALTDCFLRRIL
;
A
#
# COMPACT_ATOMS: atom_id res chain seq x y z
N MET A 1 -15.79 -3.46 5.99
CA MET A 1 -14.31 -3.39 5.93
C MET A 1 -13.81 -2.11 6.58
N ALA A 2 -14.19 -0.93 6.08
CA ALA A 2 -13.70 0.35 6.58
C ALA A 2 -13.80 0.51 8.10
N GLU A 3 -14.97 0.26 8.70
CA GLU A 3 -15.19 0.38 10.17
C GLU A 3 -14.25 -0.46 11.04
N GLU A 4 -13.80 -1.61 10.52
CA GLU A 4 -12.99 -2.59 11.25
C GLU A 4 -11.48 -2.33 11.11
N LEU A 5 -11.08 -1.32 10.33
CA LEU A 5 -9.68 -0.89 10.21
C LEU A 5 -9.19 -0.25 11.50
N LYS A 6 -8.06 -0.75 12.00
CA LYS A 6 -7.34 -0.21 13.16
C LYS A 6 -6.02 0.40 12.72
N GLU A 7 -5.76 1.66 13.07
CA GLU A 7 -4.49 2.31 12.77
C GLU A 7 -3.35 1.70 13.62
N LEU A 8 -2.23 1.40 12.97
CA LEU A 8 -0.97 1.09 13.61
C LEU A 8 -0.23 2.40 13.83
N ARG A 9 -0.15 2.85 15.09
CA ARG A 9 0.41 4.17 15.43
C ARG A 9 1.93 4.18 15.23
N PRO A 10 2.49 5.12 14.46
CA PRO A 10 3.93 5.25 14.35
C PRO A 10 4.55 5.68 15.70
N PRO A 11 5.86 5.46 15.89
CA PRO A 11 6.57 5.92 17.08
C PRO A 11 6.57 7.45 17.24
N ALA A 12 6.58 8.19 16.12
CA ALA A 12 6.46 9.64 16.12
C ALA A 12 5.03 10.05 16.51
N ARG A 13 4.89 10.98 17.46
CA ARG A 13 3.59 11.51 17.88
C ARG A 13 2.96 12.32 16.75
N ARG A 14 2.19 11.68 15.89
CA ARG A 14 1.24 12.32 14.97
C ARG A 14 -0.19 12.08 15.43
N GLU A 15 -1.08 13.00 15.09
CA GLU A 15 -2.51 12.80 15.32
C GLU A 15 -2.98 11.55 14.57
N SER A 16 -3.84 10.77 15.23
CA SER A 16 -4.45 9.60 14.59
C SER A 16 -5.30 10.06 13.42
N GLN A 17 -5.12 9.43 12.27
CA GLN A 17 -5.83 9.81 11.06
C GLN A 17 -6.77 8.68 10.65
N GLY A 18 -8.05 9.01 10.49
CA GLY A 18 -9.00 8.10 9.86
C GLY A 18 -8.53 7.76 8.45
N THR A 19 -8.56 6.47 8.11
CA THR A 19 -8.32 6.00 6.74
C THR A 19 -9.26 6.70 5.76
N VAL A 20 -8.77 6.98 4.55
CA VAL A 20 -9.60 7.51 3.47
C VAL A 20 -10.83 6.63 3.18
N MET A 21 -10.76 5.32 3.44
CA MET A 21 -11.88 4.41 3.28
C MET A 21 -13.00 4.64 4.31
N LYS A 22 -12.67 5.06 5.54
CA LYS A 22 -13.69 5.46 6.54
C LYS A 22 -14.28 6.83 6.20
N ALA A 23 -13.44 7.75 5.73
CA ALA A 23 -13.87 9.09 5.37
C ALA A 23 -14.75 9.13 4.11
N ASN A 24 -14.56 8.17 3.20
CA ASN A 24 -15.39 8.03 2.00
C ASN A 24 -15.76 6.57 1.70
N PRO A 25 -16.76 6.00 2.40
CA PRO A 25 -17.17 4.60 2.24
C PRO A 25 -17.70 4.26 0.84
N GLY A 26 -18.21 5.26 0.10
CA GLY A 26 -18.76 5.10 -1.25
C GLY A 26 -17.70 5.03 -2.37
N ALA A 27 -16.45 5.42 -2.08
CA ALA A 27 -15.37 5.46 -3.08
C ALA A 27 -14.48 4.20 -3.10
N HIS A 28 -15.03 3.05 -2.66
CA HIS A 28 -14.36 1.77 -2.83
C HIS A 28 -14.17 1.42 -4.31
N PRO A 29 -13.16 0.57 -4.63
CA PRO A 29 -12.97 0.08 -5.98
C PRO A 29 -14.22 -0.62 -6.53
N THR A 30 -14.57 -0.34 -7.78
CA THR A 30 -15.72 -0.94 -8.49
C THR A 30 -15.28 -1.81 -9.66
N GLU A 31 -14.01 -1.74 -10.02
CA GLU A 31 -13.42 -2.43 -11.15
C GLU A 31 -12.11 -3.09 -10.71
N ILE A 32 -11.74 -4.19 -11.37
CA ILE A 32 -10.49 -4.90 -11.14
C ILE A 32 -9.68 -4.83 -12.43
N CYS A 33 -8.38 -4.54 -12.29
CA CYS A 33 -7.43 -4.54 -13.39
C CYS A 33 -6.23 -5.40 -12.98
N GLU A 34 -6.02 -6.52 -13.69
CA GLU A 34 -4.79 -7.29 -13.53
C GLU A 34 -3.63 -6.55 -14.19
N ILE A 35 -2.49 -6.49 -13.50
CA ILE A 35 -1.30 -5.77 -13.97
C ILE A 35 -0.08 -6.70 -14.06
N PRO A 36 0.80 -6.48 -15.05
CA PRO A 36 1.98 -7.30 -15.26
C PRO A 36 3.03 -7.14 -14.16
N GLY A 37 3.98 -8.07 -14.07
CA GLY A 37 5.07 -8.00 -13.11
C GLY A 37 6.10 -6.91 -13.40
N VAL A 38 7.06 -6.77 -12.47
CA VAL A 38 8.21 -5.87 -12.68
C VAL A 38 9.04 -6.39 -13.87
N GLY A 39 9.19 -5.55 -14.91
CA GLY A 39 9.94 -5.89 -16.12
C GLY A 39 9.09 -6.41 -17.27
N GLU A 40 7.78 -6.56 -17.08
CA GLU A 40 6.81 -7.03 -18.08
C GLU A 40 5.86 -5.90 -18.53
N VAL A 41 6.25 -4.65 -18.32
CA VAL A 41 5.46 -3.47 -18.70
C VAL A 41 5.80 -3.10 -20.14
N ASP A 42 4.91 -3.46 -21.06
CA ASP A 42 5.06 -3.14 -22.49
C ASP A 42 4.52 -1.75 -22.83
N GLU A 43 3.40 -1.36 -22.20
CA GLU A 43 2.72 -0.08 -22.45
C GLU A 43 2.26 0.59 -21.16
N LYS A 44 2.34 1.93 -21.14
CA LYS A 44 1.87 2.74 -20.01
C LYS A 44 0.36 2.87 -20.00
N GLN A 45 -0.22 2.78 -18.80
CA GLN A 45 -1.64 2.92 -18.53
C GLN A 45 -1.99 4.28 -17.93
N ASN A 46 -3.24 4.71 -18.08
CA ASN A 46 -3.72 5.88 -17.38
C ASN A 46 -4.08 5.54 -15.93
N ILE A 47 -3.87 6.51 -15.03
CA ILE A 47 -4.21 6.35 -13.62
C ILE A 47 -5.71 6.53 -13.47
N ASN A 48 -6.40 5.45 -13.08
CA ASN A 48 -7.83 5.49 -12.78
C ASN A 48 -8.06 5.31 -11.28
N TYR A 49 -8.90 6.18 -10.72
CA TYR A 49 -9.44 6.01 -9.36
C TYR A 49 -10.47 4.88 -9.33
N ARG A 50 -10.66 4.28 -8.15
CA ARG A 50 -11.64 3.20 -7.92
C ARG A 50 -11.43 1.94 -8.80
N VAL A 51 -10.23 1.76 -9.31
CA VAL A 51 -9.77 0.49 -9.91
C VAL A 51 -8.85 -0.21 -8.92
N LEU A 52 -9.13 -1.48 -8.62
CA LEU A 52 -8.26 -2.36 -7.86
C LEU A 52 -7.26 -3.01 -8.79
N TYR A 53 -6.01 -2.57 -8.71
CA TYR A 53 -4.90 -3.14 -9.49
C TYR A 53 -4.33 -4.35 -8.75
N ILE A 54 -4.34 -5.50 -9.43
CA ILE A 54 -3.88 -6.79 -8.87
C ILE A 54 -2.70 -7.29 -9.70
N PRO A 55 -1.49 -7.34 -9.15
CA PRO A 55 -0.34 -7.92 -9.83
C PRO A 55 -0.52 -9.41 -10.09
N VAL A 56 -0.30 -9.85 -11.33
CA VAL A 56 -0.28 -11.29 -11.67
C VAL A 56 1.00 -11.98 -11.20
N ALA A 57 2.05 -11.20 -10.97
CA ALA A 57 3.35 -11.70 -10.56
C ALA A 57 3.36 -12.13 -9.09
N ARG A 58 3.83 -13.37 -8.84
CA ARG A 58 3.91 -13.94 -7.48
C ARG A 58 4.82 -13.17 -6.51
N LYS A 59 5.76 -12.39 -7.01
CA LYS A 59 6.73 -11.62 -6.22
C LYS A 59 6.67 -10.14 -6.59
N PHE A 60 5.49 -9.56 -6.50
CA PHE A 60 5.32 -8.14 -6.71
C PHE A 60 5.84 -7.35 -5.48
N PRO A 61 6.52 -6.21 -5.69
CA PRO A 61 7.07 -5.46 -4.57
C PRO A 61 5.99 -4.80 -3.71
N LEU A 62 6.23 -4.78 -2.41
CA LEU A 62 5.50 -4.05 -1.36
C LEU A 62 4.05 -4.50 -1.08
N VAL A 63 3.21 -4.71 -2.09
CA VAL A 63 1.76 -4.93 -1.96
C VAL A 63 1.27 -6.11 -2.79
N ASP A 64 0.16 -6.72 -2.36
CA ASP A 64 -0.55 -7.77 -3.11
C ASP A 64 -1.66 -7.20 -4.01
N ALA A 65 -2.13 -5.99 -3.72
CA ALA A 65 -3.01 -5.20 -4.57
C ALA A 65 -2.95 -3.73 -4.15
N PHE A 66 -3.37 -2.81 -5.01
CA PHE A 66 -3.52 -1.39 -4.63
C PHE A 66 -4.60 -0.69 -5.45
N PHE A 67 -5.03 0.47 -4.98
CA PHE A 67 -5.95 1.34 -5.70
C PHE A 67 -5.71 2.80 -5.34
N PHE A 68 -6.31 3.70 -6.13
CA PHE A 68 -6.27 5.14 -5.88
C PHE A 68 -7.63 5.66 -5.43
N MET A 69 -7.63 6.56 -4.45
CA MET A 69 -8.78 7.36 -4.04
C MET A 69 -8.49 8.84 -4.27
N GLU A 70 -9.49 9.59 -4.73
CA GLU A 70 -9.38 11.03 -4.96
C GLU A 70 -9.76 11.85 -3.71
N THR A 71 -10.80 11.41 -3.00
CA THR A 71 -11.39 12.14 -1.87
C THR A 71 -11.31 11.32 -0.58
N PRO A 72 -11.15 11.97 0.59
CA PRO A 72 -11.02 13.43 0.80
C PRO A 72 -9.65 14.00 0.38
N ARG A 73 -8.68 13.13 0.09
CA ARG A 73 -7.34 13.48 -0.39
C ARG A 73 -6.85 12.40 -1.33
N ARG A 74 -6.07 12.78 -2.35
CA ARG A 74 -5.47 11.83 -3.29
C ARG A 74 -4.57 10.85 -2.53
N THR A 75 -4.91 9.57 -2.58
CA THR A 75 -4.26 8.52 -1.78
C THR A 75 -4.04 7.27 -2.59
N LEU A 76 -2.82 6.72 -2.54
CA LEU A 76 -2.55 5.33 -2.89
C LEU A 76 -2.86 4.47 -1.67
N VAL A 77 -3.77 3.52 -1.82
CA VAL A 77 -4.09 2.53 -0.79
C VAL A 77 -3.53 1.19 -1.23
N GLY A 78 -2.49 0.72 -0.54
CA GLY A 78 -1.89 -0.59 -0.75
C GLY A 78 -2.49 -1.64 0.20
N LEU A 79 -2.76 -2.81 -0.32
CA LEU A 79 -3.19 -3.98 0.43
C LEU A 79 -2.04 -4.97 0.51
N GLN A 80 -1.71 -5.41 1.72
CA GLN A 80 -0.71 -6.46 1.94
C GLN A 80 -1.37 -7.60 2.72
N MET A 81 -1.50 -8.76 2.07
CA MET A 81 -1.97 -9.98 2.68
C MET A 81 -0.83 -10.56 3.53
N THR A 82 -1.06 -10.64 4.83
CA THR A 82 -0.03 -11.11 5.76
C THR A 82 -0.49 -12.43 6.39
N THR A 83 0.23 -13.50 6.08
CA THR A 83 0.02 -14.84 6.68
C THR A 83 0.90 -15.05 7.92
N ALA A 84 1.98 -14.29 8.05
CA ALA A 84 2.88 -14.29 9.19
C ALA A 84 2.82 -12.95 9.95
N GLY A 85 3.12 -12.98 11.25
CA GLY A 85 3.03 -11.83 12.14
C GLY A 85 3.97 -10.66 11.80
N GLU A 86 5.00 -10.88 10.96
CA GLU A 86 5.96 -9.85 10.57
C GLU A 86 6.35 -9.95 9.09
N HIS A 87 6.05 -8.89 8.33
CA HIS A 87 6.67 -8.63 7.04
C HIS A 87 7.53 -7.37 7.19
N HIS A 88 8.84 -7.50 7.00
CA HIS A 88 9.75 -6.37 6.97
C HIS A 88 9.56 -5.61 5.66
N THR A 89 9.21 -4.33 5.77
CA THR A 89 9.27 -3.42 4.61
C THR A 89 10.69 -2.88 4.55
N THR A 90 11.32 -2.96 3.37
CA THR A 90 12.65 -2.38 3.16
C THR A 90 12.56 -1.20 2.22
N THR A 91 13.52 -0.28 2.31
CA THR A 91 13.65 0.84 1.37
C THR A 91 13.78 0.35 -0.07
N SER A 92 14.43 -0.80 -0.28
CA SER A 92 14.53 -1.45 -1.59
C SER A 92 13.17 -1.88 -2.16
N THR A 93 12.29 -2.45 -1.34
CA THR A 93 10.94 -2.86 -1.78
C THR A 93 10.04 -1.68 -2.09
N VAL A 94 10.09 -0.61 -1.29
CA VAL A 94 9.35 0.64 -1.56
C VAL A 94 9.86 1.27 -2.85
N ARG A 95 11.18 1.31 -3.06
CA ARG A 95 11.79 1.82 -4.29
C ARG A 95 11.33 1.05 -5.52
N GLN A 96 11.39 -0.28 -5.48
CA GLN A 96 10.98 -1.12 -6.61
C GLN A 96 9.51 -0.92 -6.97
N PHE A 97 8.64 -0.79 -5.95
CA PHE A 97 7.23 -0.49 -6.18
C PHE A 97 7.03 0.89 -6.83
N THR A 98 7.65 1.95 -6.30
CA THR A 98 7.55 3.29 -6.91
C THR A 98 8.14 3.36 -8.33
N GLN A 99 9.23 2.63 -8.60
CA GLN A 99 9.80 2.50 -9.94
C GLN A 99 8.85 1.78 -10.89
N TYR A 100 8.17 0.73 -10.42
CA TYR A 100 7.14 0.06 -11.17
C TYR A 100 6.00 1.03 -11.52
N LEU A 101 5.48 1.78 -10.55
CA LEU A 101 4.39 2.75 -10.79
C LEU A 101 4.79 3.81 -11.83
N SER A 102 6.02 4.32 -11.79
CA SER A 102 6.54 5.27 -12.79
C SER A 102 6.64 4.69 -14.21
N LYS A 103 6.98 3.40 -14.30
CA LYS A 103 7.03 2.68 -15.57
C LYS A 103 5.65 2.32 -16.08
N PHE A 104 4.72 1.98 -15.20
CA PHE A 104 3.39 1.48 -15.54
C PHE A 104 2.40 2.61 -15.84
N PHE A 105 2.49 3.76 -15.17
CA PHE A 105 1.51 4.83 -15.32
C PHE A 105 2.01 6.03 -16.13
N ASN A 106 1.13 6.57 -16.97
CA ASN A 106 1.29 7.87 -17.63
C ASN A 106 1.20 9.00 -16.59
N GLY A 107 2.08 10.00 -16.70
CA GLY A 107 2.05 11.17 -15.82
C GLY A 107 2.33 10.90 -14.34
N TRP A 108 2.94 9.74 -14.00
CA TRP A 108 3.16 9.33 -12.61
C TRP A 108 3.87 10.39 -11.76
N GLU A 109 4.92 11.04 -12.30
CA GLU A 109 5.70 12.03 -11.56
C GLU A 109 4.87 13.24 -11.12
N GLU A 110 3.97 13.72 -11.97
CA GLU A 110 3.04 14.81 -11.66
C GLU A 110 1.93 14.35 -10.71
N PHE A 111 1.39 13.14 -10.95
CA PHE A 111 0.34 12.56 -10.13
C PHE A 111 0.78 12.32 -8.68
N ALA A 112 2.01 11.83 -8.50
CA ALA A 112 2.58 11.50 -7.20
C ALA A 112 2.86 12.73 -6.32
N GLN A 113 2.89 13.94 -6.88
CA GLN A 113 3.09 15.16 -6.10
C GLN A 113 1.94 15.39 -5.12
N GLY A 114 2.26 15.33 -3.82
CA GLY A 114 1.28 15.47 -2.75
C GLY A 114 0.38 14.24 -2.56
N LEU A 115 0.71 13.10 -3.18
CA LEU A 115 -0.03 11.85 -3.03
C LEU A 115 0.21 11.25 -1.64
N SER A 116 -0.86 11.05 -0.86
CA SER A 116 -0.80 10.35 0.42
C SER A 116 -0.71 8.84 0.22
N TRP A 117 -0.12 8.12 1.17
CA TRP A 117 -0.05 6.65 1.13
C TRP A 117 -0.68 6.04 2.37
N GLU A 118 -1.53 5.04 2.16
CA GLU A 118 -2.07 4.17 3.18
C GLU A 118 -1.72 2.72 2.86
N ILE A 119 -1.30 1.95 3.87
CA ILE A 119 -1.06 0.51 3.76
C ILE A 119 -1.99 -0.20 4.72
N ILE A 120 -2.73 -1.17 4.20
CA ILE A 120 -3.65 -2.02 4.96
C ILE A 120 -3.09 -3.43 4.98
N TYR A 121 -2.68 -3.89 6.16
CA TYR A 121 -2.31 -5.27 6.40
C TYR A 121 -3.57 -6.10 6.63
N VAL A 122 -3.90 -6.95 5.68
CA VAL A 122 -5.03 -7.88 5.75
C VAL A 122 -4.53 -9.19 6.32
N ARG A 123 -5.06 -9.58 7.47
CA ARG A 123 -4.67 -10.79 8.23
C ARG A 123 -5.81 -11.76 8.35
N HIS A 124 -5.53 -13.05 8.40
CA HIS A 124 -6.52 -14.00 8.88
C HIS A 124 -6.85 -13.72 10.36
N ALA A 125 -8.10 -13.91 10.77
CA ALA A 125 -8.52 -13.66 12.16
C ALA A 125 -7.70 -14.46 13.20
N ASP A 126 -7.27 -15.66 12.83
CA ASP A 126 -6.45 -16.53 13.70
C ASP A 126 -4.95 -16.15 13.72
N SER A 127 -4.52 -15.19 12.90
CA SER A 127 -3.13 -14.72 12.89
C SER A 127 -2.85 -13.76 14.03
N THR A 128 -1.63 -13.85 14.60
CA THR A 128 -1.17 -12.97 15.68
C THR A 128 -1.36 -11.49 15.34
N PRO A 129 -2.07 -10.71 16.19
CA PRO A 129 -2.27 -9.28 16.01
C PRO A 129 -0.98 -8.49 15.78
N MET A 130 -0.98 -7.63 14.76
CA MET A 130 0.06 -6.64 14.60
C MET A 130 -0.22 -5.50 15.58
N ASN A 131 0.62 -5.36 16.60
CA ASN A 131 0.46 -4.27 17.57
C ASN A 131 1.31 -3.05 17.21
N ASP A 132 2.38 -3.27 16.45
CA ASP A 132 3.37 -2.25 16.14
C ASP A 132 3.33 -1.81 14.67
N TRP A 133 3.56 -0.50 14.49
CA TRP A 133 3.83 0.11 13.19
C TRP A 133 5.08 -0.49 12.55
N ARG A 134 5.01 -0.77 11.25
CA ARG A 134 6.11 -1.42 10.53
C ARG A 134 7.09 -0.39 10.01
N ARG A 135 8.33 -0.47 10.49
CA ARG A 135 9.43 0.37 10.03
C ARG A 135 9.84 0.00 8.60
N CYS A 136 10.43 0.97 7.90
CA CYS A 136 11.09 0.73 6.63
C CYS A 136 12.58 0.56 6.91
N ASP A 137 13.06 -0.67 6.80
CA ASP A 137 14.45 -0.99 7.07
C ASP A 137 15.33 -0.47 5.93
N VAL A 138 16.36 0.31 6.29
CA VAL A 138 17.37 0.79 5.35
C VAL A 138 18.30 -0.38 5.04
N VAL A 139 18.13 -0.95 3.85
CA VAL A 139 19.00 -2.00 3.32
C VAL A 139 19.66 -1.43 2.09
N ASP A 140 20.97 -1.21 2.17
CA ASP A 140 21.81 -0.81 1.04
C ASP A 140 22.21 -2.05 0.24
N PRO A 141 21.64 -2.31 -0.94
CA PRO A 141 22.21 -3.30 -1.85
C PRO A 141 23.56 -2.76 -2.37
N PRO A 142 24.66 -3.55 -2.30
CA PRO A 142 25.94 -3.10 -2.80
C PRO A 142 25.85 -2.75 -4.30
N GLY A 143 26.37 -1.59 -4.68
CA GLY A 143 26.54 -1.18 -6.09
C GLY A 143 25.37 -0.45 -6.74
N VAL A 144 24.31 -0.11 -5.99
CA VAL A 144 23.31 0.85 -6.47
C VAL A 144 23.79 2.23 -6.01
N GLY A 145 24.01 3.16 -6.96
CA GLY A 145 24.49 4.52 -6.67
C GLY A 145 23.57 5.29 -5.71
N ASP A 146 23.88 6.58 -5.49
CA ASP A 146 23.32 7.52 -4.49
C ASP A 146 21.77 7.60 -4.48
N VAL A 147 21.13 6.50 -4.09
CA VAL A 147 19.70 6.40 -3.82
C VAL A 147 19.53 6.92 -2.42
N ASP A 148 18.68 7.93 -2.27
CA ASP A 148 18.37 8.51 -0.99
C ASP A 148 17.45 7.56 -0.19
N HIS A 149 18.04 6.48 0.32
CA HIS A 149 17.40 5.47 1.16
C HIS A 149 16.82 6.14 2.42
N GLU A 150 17.46 7.20 2.92
CA GLU A 150 16.96 8.03 4.01
C GLU A 150 15.67 8.73 3.64
N ARG A 151 15.57 9.34 2.45
CA ARG A 151 14.32 9.93 1.95
C ARG A 151 13.21 8.91 1.76
N ILE A 152 13.52 7.69 1.33
CA ILE A 152 12.52 6.61 1.24
C ILE A 152 12.04 6.21 2.64
N ALA A 153 12.94 6.10 3.60
CA ALA A 153 12.59 5.80 4.98
C ALA A 153 11.75 6.92 5.61
N ALA A 154 12.16 8.18 5.44
CA ALA A 154 11.42 9.36 5.90
C ALA A 154 10.03 9.47 5.25
N PHE A 155 9.94 9.19 3.95
CA PHE A 155 8.65 9.08 3.26
C PHE A 155 7.78 7.99 3.90
N TRP A 156 8.34 6.82 4.20
CA TRP A 156 7.57 5.74 4.80
C TRP A 156 7.04 6.10 6.20
N GLU A 157 7.77 6.89 6.99
CA GLU A 157 7.26 7.41 8.26
C GLU A 157 5.97 8.23 8.10
N THR A 158 5.79 8.90 6.96
CA THR A 158 4.55 9.64 6.63
C THR A 158 3.40 8.73 6.16
N THR A 159 3.67 7.47 5.83
CA THR A 159 2.65 6.51 5.39
C THR A 159 1.76 6.09 6.57
N HIS A 160 0.44 6.15 6.40
CA HIS A 160 -0.49 5.64 7.40
C HIS A 160 -0.66 4.13 7.24
N GLN A 161 -0.58 3.42 8.36
CA GLN A 161 -0.63 1.97 8.37
C GLN A 161 -1.85 1.53 9.16
N TYR A 162 -2.58 0.58 8.61
CA TYR A 162 -3.78 0.02 9.20
C TYR A 162 -3.69 -1.49 9.17
N GLN A 163 -4.42 -2.14 10.07
CA GLN A 163 -4.65 -3.57 10.03
C GLN A 163 -6.14 -3.87 9.89
N PHE A 164 -6.44 -4.95 9.17
CA PHE A 164 -7.76 -5.51 9.01
C PHE A 164 -7.71 -7.01 9.29
N ALA A 165 -8.57 -7.49 10.19
CA ALA A 165 -8.71 -8.91 10.48
C ALA A 165 -9.85 -9.49 9.62
N LEU A 166 -9.50 -10.35 8.68
CA LEU A 166 -10.42 -11.12 7.87
C LEU A 166 -11.01 -12.25 8.71
N THR A 167 -12.20 -12.02 9.24
CA THR A 167 -12.94 -13.00 10.05
C THR A 167 -13.92 -13.78 9.19
N ASP A 168 -14.25 -15.01 9.60
CA ASP A 168 -15.34 -15.79 8.99
C ASP A 168 -16.66 -15.03 8.99
N CYS A 169 -16.95 -14.28 10.06
CA CYS A 169 -18.14 -13.44 10.16
C CYS A 169 -18.13 -12.36 9.07
N PHE A 170 -16.98 -11.73 8.83
CA PHE A 170 -16.84 -10.76 7.76
C PHE A 170 -17.03 -11.40 6.38
N LEU A 171 -16.41 -12.56 6.13
CA LEU A 171 -16.55 -13.30 4.87
C LEU A 171 -18.01 -13.65 4.58
N ARG A 172 -18.77 -14.10 5.59
CA ARG A 172 -20.21 -14.40 5.46
C ARG A 172 -21.09 -13.19 5.18
N ARG A 173 -20.60 -11.97 5.40
CA ARG A 173 -21.35 -10.73 5.13
C ARG A 173 -21.15 -10.22 3.70
N ILE A 174 -20.13 -10.71 3.01
CA ILE A 174 -19.76 -10.24 1.67
C ILE A 174 -19.98 -11.31 0.57
N LEU A 175 -20.28 -12.54 0.97
CA LEU A 175 -20.75 -13.64 0.12
C LEU A 175 -22.29 -13.69 0.16
#